data_AF-A0A2A6NZI1-F1
#
_entry.id   AF-A0A2A6NZI1-F1
#
_cell.length_a   1.000
_cell.length_b   1.000
_cell.length_c   1.000
_cell.angle_alpha   90.00
_cell.angle_beta   90.00
_cell.angle_gamma   90.00
#
_symmetry.space_group_name_H-M   'P 1'
#
loop_
_entity.id
_entity.type
_entity.pdbx_description
1 polymer ?
#
loop_
_entity_poly.entity_id
_entity_poly.type
_entity_poly.pdbx_seq_one_letter_code
_entity_poly.pdbx_strand_id
1 'polypeptide(L)' 'MATIKELKPMDSPAFKEGDKVIVTVGHERRLGTIMSVDKMGYGVVFQNGRREICWPDEVSAA' A
#
# COMPACT_ATOMS: atom_id res chain seq x y z
N MET A 1 26.14 -13.31 24.88
CA MET A 1 24.86 -13.56 24.18
C MET A 1 24.17 -12.22 23.99
N ALA A 2 24.25 -11.62 22.81
CA ALA A 2 23.61 -10.35 22.51
C ALA A 2 22.25 -10.61 21.85
N THR A 3 21.16 -10.24 22.53
CA THR A 3 19.81 -10.21 21.96
C THR A 3 19.75 -9.08 20.97
N ILE A 4 19.91 -9.41 19.69
CA ILE A 4 19.62 -8.49 18.59
C ILE A 4 18.09 -8.35 18.59
N LYS A 5 17.59 -7.23 19.12
CA LYS A 5 16.25 -6.76 18.75
C LYS A 5 16.33 -6.54 17.24
N GLU A 6 15.74 -7.46 16.47
CA GLU A 6 15.48 -7.25 15.05
C GLU A 6 14.73 -5.91 14.91
N LEU A 7 15.48 -4.86 14.58
CA LEU A 7 14.95 -3.69 13.91
C LEU A 7 14.43 -4.22 12.59
N LYS A 8 13.13 -4.55 12.54
CA LYS A 8 12.43 -4.81 11.29
C LYS A 8 12.75 -3.63 10.37
N PRO A 9 13.33 -3.85 9.19
CA PRO A 9 13.67 -2.77 8.29
C PRO A 9 12.39 -1.99 7.98
N MET A 10 12.41 -0.70 8.30
CA MET A 10 11.40 0.27 7.90
C MET A 10 11.69 0.69 6.44
N ASP A 11 11.97 -0.28 5.56
CA ASP A 11 12.79 -0.04 4.35
C ASP A 11 12.31 -0.77 3.08
N SER A 12 11.04 -1.18 3.04
CA SER A 12 10.40 -1.54 1.78
C SER A 12 9.17 -0.66 1.61
N PRO A 13 8.91 -0.08 0.41
CA PRO A 13 7.55 0.34 0.11
C PRO A 13 6.68 -0.88 0.39
N ALA A 14 5.70 -0.73 1.30
CA ALA A 14 4.92 -1.85 1.80
C ALA A 14 4.25 -2.64 0.65
N PHE A 15 4.10 -1.99 -0.51
CA PHE A 15 3.53 -2.53 -1.73
C PHE A 15 4.36 -2.12 -2.95
N LYS A 16 4.40 -2.97 -3.99
CA LYS A 16 5.03 -2.69 -5.29
C LYS A 16 3.98 -2.67 -6.41
N GLU A 17 4.37 -2.17 -7.58
CA GLU A 17 3.52 -2.22 -8.78
C GLU A 17 3.08 -3.67 -9.07
N GLY A 18 1.78 -3.83 -9.31
CA GLY A 18 1.11 -5.12 -9.51
C GLY A 18 0.56 -5.77 -8.24
N ASP A 19 0.90 -5.28 -7.04
CA ASP A 19 0.31 -5.82 -5.81
C ASP A 19 -1.18 -5.48 -5.69
N LYS A 20 -1.96 -6.46 -5.24
CA LYS A 20 -3.37 -6.25 -4.88
C LYS A 20 -3.43 -5.70 -3.46
N VAL A 21 -4.16 -4.61 -3.30
CA VAL A 21 -4.30 -3.89 -2.04
C VAL A 21 -5.76 -3.56 -1.75
N ILE A 22 -6.08 -3.41 -0.48
CA ILE A 22 -7.33 -2.85 -0.01
C ILE A 22 -7.06 -1.41 0.40
N VAL A 23 -7.72 -0.46 -0.27
CA VAL A 23 -7.72 0.94 0.13
C VAL A 23 -8.93 1.19 1.04
N THR A 24 -8.70 1.74 2.22
CA THR A 24 -9.73 2.13 3.16
C THR A 24 -9.92 3.64 3.07
N VAL A 25 -11.03 4.10 2.50
CA VAL A 25 -11.37 5.52 2.40
C VAL A 25 -12.55 5.78 3.34
N GLY A 26 -12.26 6.41 4.48
CA GLY A 26 -13.24 6.58 5.55
C GLY A 26 -13.66 5.23 6.15
N HIS A 27 -14.92 4.85 5.97
CA HIS A 27 -15.47 3.56 6.44
C HIS A 27 -15.62 2.51 5.33
N GLU A 28 -15.27 2.85 4.08
CA GLU A 28 -15.38 1.94 2.95
C GLU A 28 -14.03 1.30 2.61
N ARG A 29 -14.05 0.00 2.32
CA ARG A 29 -12.88 -0.73 1.82
C ARG A 29 -13.06 -1.03 0.35
N ARG A 30 -12.07 -0.69 -0.46
CA ARG A 30 -12.09 -0.89 -1.91
C ARG A 30 -10.86 -1.66 -2.35
N LEU A 31 -11.07 -2.68 -3.17
CA LEU A 31 -9.99 -3.48 -3.74
C LEU A 31 -9.40 -2.76 -4.95
N GLY A 32 -8.07 -2.65 -4.96
CA GLY A 32 -7.32 -2.12 -6.07
C GLY A 32 -6.00 -2.83 -6.28
N THR A 33 -5.27 -2.40 -7.29
CA THR A 33 -3.96 -2.88 -7.66
C THR A 33 -3.03 -1.69 -7.76
N ILE A 34 -1.87 -1.76 -7.13
CA ILE A 34 -0.84 -0.72 -7.24
C ILE A 34 -0.39 -0.68 -8.70
N MET A 35 -0.52 0.46 -9.35
CA MET A 35 -0.02 0.71 -10.69
C MET A 35 1.30 1.47 -10.66
N SER A 36 1.50 2.35 -9.67
CA SER A 36 2.75 3.11 -9.47
C SER A 36 3.01 3.38 -8.00
N VAL A 37 4.29 3.44 -7.63
CA VAL A 37 4.73 3.76 -6.26
C VAL A 37 5.55 5.04 -6.30
N ASP A 38 5.01 6.11 -5.71
CA ASP A 38 5.67 7.40 -5.62
C ASP A 38 6.03 7.72 -4.18
N LYS A 39 7.00 8.63 -3.97
CA LYS A 39 7.36 9.09 -2.63
C LYS A 39 6.22 9.80 -1.88
N MET A 40 5.18 10.22 -2.61
CA MET A 40 4.00 10.89 -2.07
C MET A 40 2.83 9.94 -1.80
N GLY A 41 2.86 8.70 -2.31
CA GLY A 41 1.75 7.75 -2.15
C GLY A 41 1.75 6.63 -3.19
N TYR A 42 0.70 5.82 -3.17
CA TYR A 42 0.52 4.70 -4.09
C TYR A 42 -0.54 5.05 -5.14
N GLY A 43 -0.17 5.01 -6.41
CA GLY A 43 -1.14 5.08 -7.51
C GLY A 43 -1.87 3.76 -7.63
N VAL A 44 -3.14 3.70 -7.22
CA VAL A 44 -3.96 2.48 -7.20
C VAL A 44 -4.99 2.52 -8.33
N VAL A 45 -5.09 1.42 -9.08
CA VAL A 45 -6.20 1.10 -9.99
C VAL A 45 -7.23 0.28 -9.23
N PHE A 46 -8.43 0.79 -9.05
CA PHE A 46 -9.55 0.04 -8.50
C PHE A 46 -10.17 -0.90 -9.53
N GLN A 47 -10.88 -1.94 -9.07
CA GLN A 47 -11.54 -2.90 -9.97
C GLN A 47 -12.57 -2.29 -10.93
N ASN A 48 -13.11 -1.10 -10.61
CA ASN A 48 -14.00 -0.34 -11.50
C ASN A 48 -13.24 0.45 -12.60
N GLY A 49 -11.92 0.32 -12.69
CA GLY A 49 -11.07 1.04 -13.64
C GLY A 49 -10.68 2.46 -13.20
N ARG A 50 -11.16 2.93 -12.03
CA ARG A 50 -10.79 4.24 -11.48
C ARG A 50 -9.36 4.21 -10.96
N ARG A 51 -8.62 5.27 -11.25
CA ARG A 51 -7.26 5.50 -10.74
C ARG A 51 -7.29 6.58 -9.68
N GLU A 52 -6.62 6.33 -8.56
CA GLU A 52 -6.52 7.29 -7.47
C GLU A 52 -5.16 7.16 -6.80
N ILE A 53 -4.63 8.28 -6.29
CA ILE A 53 -3.43 8.27 -5.47
C ILE A 53 -3.90 8.10 -4.02
N CYS A 54 -3.53 6.98 -3.41
CA CYS A 54 -3.90 6.63 -2.06
C CYS A 54 -2.69 6.76 -1.14
N TRP A 55 -2.93 7.25 0.07
CA TRP A 55 -1.86 7.42 1.04
C TRP A 55 -1.46 6.06 1.64
N PRO A 56 -0.20 5.88 2.06
CA PRO A 56 0.26 4.62 2.62
C PRO A 56 -0.51 4.18 3.88
N ASP A 57 -1.14 5.08 4.62
CA ASP A 57 -1.99 4.75 5.77
C ASP A 57 -3.39 4.22 5.37
N GLU A 58 -3.86 4.58 4.18
CA GLU A 58 -5.14 4.12 3.63
C GLU A 58 -5.00 2.76 2.94
N VAL A 59 -3.78 2.36 2.58
CA VAL A 59 -3.51 1.16 1.78
C VAL A 59 -3.04 0.01 2.66
N SER A 60 -3.73 -1.13 2.55
CA SER A 60 -3.42 -2.37 3.27
C SER A 60 -3.28 -3.54 2.30
N ALA A 61 -2.57 -4.59 2.71
CA ALA A 61 -2.48 -5.82 1.93
C ALA A 61 -3.89 -6.43 1.77
N ALA A 62 -4.23 -6.82 0.54
CA ALA A 62 -5.50 -7.50 0.23
C ALA A 62 -5.50 -8.97 0.66
#